data_AF-A0A2E0VMM2-F1
#
_entry.id   AF-A0A2E0VMM2-F1
#
_cell.length_a   1.000
_cell.length_b   1.000
_cell.length_c   1.000
_cell.angle_alpha   90.00
_cell.angle_beta   90.00
_cell.angle_gamma   90.00
#
_symmetry.space_group_name_H-M   'P 1'
#
loop_
_entity.id
_entity.type
_entity.pdbx_description
1 polymer ?
#
loop_
_entity_poly.entity_id
_entity_poly.type
_entity_poly.pdbx_seq_one_letter_code
_entity_poly.pdbx_strand_id
1 'polypeptide(L)'
;MSLRYVSPTVDIREGDQLVSSGLGGRFPAGYPVGSVLSIHRDPGEAFMTVEVEPAANLERSRHLLLVFSEVDAYMNEPEADSSDGALSQTSDAEPGPDGNE
;
A
#
# COMPACT_ATOMS: atom_id res chain seq x y z
N MET A 1 17.42 5.54 10.96
CA MET A 1 16.44 4.44 10.78
C MET A 1 17.14 3.14 11.15
N SER A 2 16.45 2.15 11.73
CA SER A 2 17.08 0.86 12.09
C SER A 2 16.35 -0.33 11.45
N LEU A 3 17.11 -1.30 10.96
CA LEU A 3 16.58 -2.57 10.45
C LEU A 3 16.58 -3.61 11.58
N ARG A 4 15.45 -4.32 11.72
CA ARG A 4 15.22 -5.32 12.78
C ARG A 4 15.12 -6.71 12.16
N TYR A 5 15.47 -7.73 12.95
CA TYR A 5 15.36 -9.15 12.60
C TYR A 5 16.31 -9.66 11.52
N VAL A 6 17.53 -9.11 11.42
CA VAL A 6 18.51 -9.67 10.49
C VAL A 6 19.19 -10.88 11.13
N SER A 7 19.12 -12.02 10.45
CA SER A 7 19.80 -13.24 10.90
C SER A 7 21.31 -13.03 10.93
N PRO A 8 22.01 -13.50 11.98
CA PRO A 8 23.47 -13.39 12.07
C PRO A 8 24.21 -14.13 10.95
N THR A 9 23.55 -15.02 10.20
CA THR A 9 24.17 -15.72 9.06
C THR A 9 24.13 -14.94 7.75
N VAL A 10 23.47 -13.78 7.70
CA VAL A 10 23.43 -12.94 6.51
C VAL A 10 24.77 -12.23 6.32
N ASP A 11 25.33 -12.34 5.11
CA ASP A 11 26.48 -11.57 4.65
C ASP A 11 26.01 -10.15 4.31
N ILE A 12 25.96 -9.29 5.34
CA ILE A 12 25.64 -7.87 5.23
C ILE A 12 26.87 -7.06 5.64
N ARG A 13 27.12 -5.98 4.91
CA ARG A 13 28.28 -5.10 5.09
C ARG A 13 27.86 -3.64 5.05
N GLU A 14 28.68 -2.81 5.68
CA GLU A 14 28.54 -1.35 5.55
C GLU A 14 28.66 -0.95 4.08
N GLY A 15 27.77 -0.04 3.65
CA GLY A 15 27.64 0.40 2.26
C GLY A 15 26.67 -0.41 1.40
N ASP A 16 26.17 -1.56 1.88
CA ASP A 16 25.19 -2.35 1.12
C ASP A 16 23.90 -1.56 0.87
N GLN A 17 23.36 -1.68 -0.35
CA GLN A 17 22.10 -1.06 -0.73
C GLN A 17 20.92 -1.92 -0.31
N LEU A 18 19.95 -1.29 0.35
CA LEU A 18 18.73 -1.93 0.80
C LEU A 18 17.56 -1.57 -0.12
N VAL A 19 16.83 -2.59 -0.53
CA VAL A 19 15.62 -2.47 -1.36
C VAL A 19 14.46 -3.24 -0.75
N SER A 20 13.23 -2.82 -1.04
CA SER A 20 12.02 -3.56 -0.62
C SER A 20 11.91 -4.90 -1.34
N SER A 21 11.46 -5.94 -0.63
CA SER A 21 11.25 -7.27 -1.22
C SER A 21 9.91 -7.42 -1.95
N GLY A 22 8.94 -6.54 -1.67
CA GLY A 22 7.56 -6.65 -2.19
C GLY A 22 6.67 -7.69 -1.50
N LEU A 23 7.21 -8.52 -0.59
CA LEU A 23 6.47 -9.62 0.06
C LEU A 23 5.28 -9.19 0.92
N GLY A 24 5.24 -7.95 1.38
CA GLY A 24 4.13 -7.40 2.15
C GLY A 24 3.02 -6.80 1.30
N GLY A 25 3.15 -6.83 -0.04
CA GLY A 25 2.19 -6.27 -0.96
C GLY A 25 2.05 -4.74 -0.92
N ARG A 26 2.69 -4.01 0.01
CA ARG A 26 2.54 -2.55 0.16
C ARG A 26 3.49 -1.72 -0.71
N PHE A 27 4.73 -2.18 -0.86
CA PHE A 27 5.74 -1.49 -1.65
C PHE A 27 6.09 -2.37 -2.86
N PRO A 28 6.40 -1.79 -4.03
CA PRO A 28 6.94 -2.54 -5.14
C PRO A 28 8.21 -3.29 -4.73
N ALA A 29 8.51 -4.42 -5.35
CA ALA A 29 9.81 -5.06 -5.17
C ALA A 29 10.93 -4.21 -5.80
N GLY A 30 12.10 -4.18 -5.17
CA GLY A 30 13.28 -3.45 -5.65
C GLY A 30 13.28 -1.95 -5.38
N TYR A 31 12.32 -1.41 -4.61
CA TYR A 31 12.26 0.03 -4.33
C TYR A 31 13.35 0.43 -3.33
N PRO A 32 14.14 1.49 -3.59
CA PRO A 32 15.28 1.86 -2.76
C PRO A 32 14.83 2.34 -1.37
N VAL A 33 15.47 1.80 -0.34
CA VAL A 33 15.22 2.15 1.06
C VAL A 33 16.36 3.00 1.60
N GLY A 34 17.61 2.59 1.37
CA GLY A 34 18.78 3.24 1.96
C GLY A 34 20.03 2.40 1.87
N SER A 35 21.07 2.81 2.58
CA SER A 35 22.34 2.10 2.65
C SER A 35 22.72 1.75 4.09
N VAL A 36 23.42 0.64 4.28
CA VAL A 36 23.89 0.21 5.61
C VAL A 36 24.97 1.17 6.10
N LEU A 37 24.70 1.81 7.24
CA LEU A 37 25.62 2.74 7.88
C LEU A 37 26.54 2.02 8.88
N SER A 38 25.96 1.17 9.73
CA SER A 38 26.70 0.43 10.75
C SER A 38 25.98 -0.86 11.12
N ILE A 39 26.73 -1.86 11.58
CA ILE A 39 26.19 -3.16 12.00
C ILE A 39 26.66 -3.46 13.42
N HIS A 40 25.71 -3.63 14.34
CA HIS A 40 25.97 -4.02 15.72
C HIS A 40 25.53 -5.47 15.97
N ARG A 41 26.47 -6.33 16.37
CA ARG A 41 26.24 -7.73 16.72
C ARG A 41 26.60 -7.96 18.17
N ASP A 42 25.60 -8.19 19.01
CA ASP A 42 25.82 -8.68 20.36
C ASP A 42 25.80 -10.22 20.38
N PRO A 43 26.85 -10.90 20.88
CA PRO A 43 26.93 -12.36 20.90
C PRO A 43 25.82 -13.06 21.70
N GLY A 44 25.09 -12.32 22.53
CA GLY A 44 23.95 -12.81 23.31
C GLY A 44 22.59 -12.63 22.65
N GLU A 45 22.49 -11.91 21.52
CA GLU A 45 21.22 -11.62 20.86
C GLU A 45 20.98 -12.50 19.63
N ALA A 46 19.72 -12.89 19.43
CA ALA A 46 19.30 -13.72 18.30
C ALA A 46 19.32 -12.96 16.95
N PHE A 47 19.40 -11.63 17.00
CA PHE A 47 19.36 -10.76 15.82
C PHE A 47 20.42 -9.68 15.94
N MET A 48 20.89 -9.19 14.80
CA MET A 48 21.74 -8.00 14.77
C MET A 48 20.91 -6.75 14.52
N THR A 49 21.41 -5.63 15.02
CA THR A 49 20.87 -4.31 14.76
C THR A 49 21.68 -3.65 13.65
N VAL A 50 20.98 -3.13 12.63
CA VAL A 50 21.60 -2.47 11.48
C VAL A 50 21.10 -1.05 11.40
N GLU A 51 22.02 -0.08 11.43
CA GLU A 51 21.69 1.32 11.17
C GLU A 51 21.70 1.58 9.67
N VAL A 52 20.74 2.38 9.22
CA VAL A 52 20.52 2.64 7.79
C VAL A 52 20.43 4.14 7.55
N GLU A 53 21.21 4.61 6.56
CA GLU A 53 21.06 5.93 5.95
C GLU A 53 19.93 5.89 4.90
N PRO A 54 18.83 6.63 5.08
CA PRO A 54 17.72 6.62 4.14
C PRO A 54 18.11 7.17 2.76
N ALA A 55 17.64 6.53 1.69
CA ALA A 55 17.88 7.01 0.32
C ALA A 55 17.11 8.31 -0.01
N ALA A 56 16.01 8.57 0.70
CA ALA A 56 15.17 9.74 0.48
C ALA A 56 15.52 10.86 1.46
N ASN A 57 15.73 12.07 0.93
CA ASN A 57 15.86 13.29 1.73
C ASN A 57 14.53 14.04 1.76
N LEU A 58 13.64 13.61 2.66
CA LEU A 58 12.26 14.11 2.74
C LEU A 58 12.18 15.62 3.01
N GLU A 59 13.09 16.14 3.84
CA GLU A 59 13.17 17.56 4.23
C GLU A 59 13.35 18.52 3.05
N ARG A 60 13.90 18.05 1.92
CA ARG A 60 14.13 18.88 0.71
C ARG A 60 13.28 18.47 -0.48
N SER A 61 12.34 17.54 -0.26
CA SER A 61 11.52 16.99 -1.34
C SER A 61 10.32 17.89 -1.63
N ARG A 62 10.26 18.40 -2.86
CA ARG A 62 9.17 19.31 -3.33
C ARG A 62 8.04 18.56 -4.02
N HIS A 63 8.35 17.36 -4.52
CA HIS A 63 7.46 16.53 -5.30
C HIS A 63 7.51 15.12 -4.72
N LEU A 64 6.35 14.47 -4.67
CA LEU A 64 6.20 13.10 -4.20
C LEU A 64 5.53 12.27 -5.30
N LEU A 65 5.98 11.02 -5.46
CA LEU A 65 5.32 10.04 -6.29
C LEU A 65 4.59 9.07 -5.37
N LEU A 66 3.26 8.99 -5.51
CA LEU A 66 2.46 7.96 -4.85
C LEU A 66 2.50 6.71 -5.70
N VAL A 67 2.98 5.61 -5.11
CA VAL A 67 3.01 4.29 -5.75
C VAL A 67 2.01 3.42 -5.02
N PHE A 68 1.00 2.94 -5.74
CA PHE A 68 -0.02 2.04 -5.23
C PHE A 68 0.35 0.62 -5.60
N SER A 69 0.14 -0.30 -4.68
CA SER A 69 0.23 -1.72 -4.97
C SER A 69 -1.06 -2.24 -5.61
N GLU A 70 -0.99 -3.38 -6.30
CA GLU A 70 -2.19 -4.07 -6.78
C GLU A 70 -3.16 -4.39 -5.63
N VAL A 71 -2.63 -4.74 -4.45
CA VAL A 71 -3.45 -4.98 -3.25
C VAL A 71 -4.19 -3.71 -2.81
N ASP A 72 -3.54 -2.54 -2.88
CA ASP A 72 -4.19 -1.25 -2.60
C ASP A 72 -5.21 -0.90 -3.68
N ALA A 73 -4.97 -1.25 -4.94
CA ALA A 73 -5.90 -0.98 -6.05
C ALA A 73 -7.21 -1.78 -5.91
N TYR A 74 -7.14 -3.05 -5.49
CA TYR A 74 -8.32 -3.89 -5.30
C TYR A 74 -9.09 -3.62 -4.00
N MET A 75 -8.43 -3.09 -2.96
CA MET A 75 -9.07 -2.77 -1.68
C MET A 75 -9.63 -1.34 -1.59
N ASN A 76 -9.26 -0.46 -2.54
CA ASN A 76 -9.73 0.93 -2.60
C ASN A 76 -10.64 1.20 -3.81
N GLU A 77 -11.31 0.18 -4.36
CA GLU A 77 -12.37 0.40 -5.34
C GLU A 77 -13.43 1.30 -4.66
N PRO A 78 -13.73 2.50 -5.18
CA PRO A 78 -14.77 3.33 -4.61
C PRO A 78 -16.06 2.52 -4.72
N GLU A 79 -16.76 2.29 -3.60
CA GLU A 79 -18.06 1.63 -3.61
C GLU A 79 -18.90 2.29 -4.69
N ALA A 80 -19.17 1.54 -5.77
CA ALA A 80 -19.98 2.03 -6.87
C ALA A 80 -21.34 2.41 -6.28
N ASP A 81 -21.61 3.70 -6.33
CA ASP A 81 -22.78 4.37 -5.81
C ASP A 81 -24.05 3.58 -6.15
N SER A 82 -24.57 2.84 -5.17
CA SER A 82 -25.85 2.15 -5.27
C SER A 82 -26.95 3.11 -4.83
N SER A 83 -27.06 4.24 -5.54
CA SER A 83 -28.17 5.18 -5.38
C SER A 83 -28.65 5.74 -6.72
N ASP A 84 -29.04 4.85 -7.64
CA ASP A 84 -29.84 5.28 -8.79
C ASP A 84 -31.32 5.45 -8.39
N GLY A 85 -31.61 6.67 -7.95
CA GLY A 85 -32.82 7.46 -8.22
C GLY A 85 -34.18 6.76 -8.34
N ALA A 86 -34.99 6.93 -7.30
CA ALA A 86 -36.44 6.97 -7.43
C ALA A 86 -36.87 8.15 -8.33
N LEU A 87 -37.88 7.94 -9.19
CA LEU A 87 -39.18 8.66 -9.24
C LEU A 87 -39.79 8.68 -10.65
N SER A 88 -40.98 8.09 -10.80
CA SER A 88 -42.05 8.74 -11.57
C SER A 88 -43.36 8.55 -10.82
N GLN A 89 -43.84 9.64 -10.24
CA GLN A 89 -45.11 9.75 -9.51
C GLN A 89 -46.30 9.87 -10.49
N THR A 90 -47.38 9.18 -10.12
CA THR A 90 -48.82 9.56 -10.14
C THR A 90 -49.46 10.20 -11.38
N SER A 91 -50.57 9.59 -11.83
CA SER A 91 -51.88 10.21 -12.11
C SER A 91 -52.86 9.06 -12.43
N ASP A 92 -53.76 8.67 -11.51
CA ASP A 92 -55.15 9.13 -11.33
C ASP A 92 -56.19 8.20 -12.02
N ALA A 93 -57.35 8.00 -11.39
CA ALA A 93 -58.25 6.83 -11.53
C ALA A 93 -59.38 6.91 -12.60
N GLU A 94 -59.76 5.72 -13.14
CA GLU A 94 -61.03 5.14 -13.73
C GLU A 94 -62.20 6.00 -14.32
N PRO A 95 -63.20 5.46 -15.11
CA PRO A 95 -63.53 4.07 -15.54
C PRO A 95 -64.05 3.81 -17.02
N GLY A 96 -64.06 2.53 -17.47
CA GLY A 96 -64.97 1.85 -18.46
C GLY A 96 -64.93 2.18 -19.98
N PRO A 97 -65.51 1.36 -20.92
CA PRO A 97 -66.37 0.17 -20.76
C PRO A 97 -66.00 -1.11 -21.59
N ASP A 98 -66.80 -2.16 -21.36
CA ASP A 98 -66.96 -3.46 -22.05
C ASP A 98 -66.78 -3.53 -23.58
N GLY A 99 -66.29 -4.69 -24.09
CA GLY A 99 -66.55 -5.12 -25.46
C GLY A 99 -65.65 -6.24 -26.04
N ASN A 100 -66.21 -7.47 -26.15
CA ASN A 100 -65.94 -8.61 -27.06
C ASN A 100 -64.51 -9.17 -27.24
N GLU A 101 -64.31 -10.46 -26.95
CA GLU A 101 -64.60 -11.62 -27.84
C GLU A 101 -64.75 -12.92 -27.03
#